data_AF-A0A8W8HWN2-F1
#
_entry.id   AF-A0A8W8HWN2-F1
#
_cell.length_a   1.000
_cell.length_b   1.000
_cell.length_c   1.000
_cell.angle_alpha   90.00
_cell.angle_beta   90.00
_cell.angle_gamma   90.00
#
_symmetry.space_group_name_H-M   'P 1'
#
loop_
_entity.id
_entity.type
_entity.pdbx_description
1 polymer ?
#
loop_
_entity_poly.entity_id
_entity_poly.type
_entity_poly.pdbx_seq_one_letter_code
_entity_poly.pdbx_strand_id
1 'polypeptide(L)'
;TVDVLADGQKPAYFYKKHYYQYHDQPNGNHIHHIVSDKPADYCGEKEADIYFVLDASSSIWKHDFETELKFVSDMIDDLKIDNVNGRIRAGVVVFSNRTRNIVALNTKRTNAELKRQIKGIDYATGVTHTSEAIRFVRQYGFREGVTRPGAIKIAIVMTDGISRYPQDTKEQSELARQENITIFAIGIGNKVDKSELKRIANDPNNKHLFHVDDFAGLHAIKKLLVLSACAVIPDVPQNLQTCSGDKETDVLFAYDASSLGFRKSEVIGRFVYTLVSSLDLSTGKVNVGRITDNCPRYSNVPLGRNIKLFTDLRFPGIGQLLQSMNQSFPTRLNAKRVGVLIVDESTTGERDAIDFIKKNPSFDLMVIAIGDPYTTGFAADLASDPDFNYLVRVPKYSDLSTTFSQVLDKLCTIIKRSFVISLKH
;
A
#
# COMPACT_ATOMS: atom_id res chain seq x y z
N THR A 1 -38.74 -5.97 21.12
CA THR A 1 -39.18 -5.16 22.28
C THR A 1 -38.34 -3.91 22.26
N VAL A 2 -38.99 -2.75 22.14
CA VAL A 2 -38.35 -1.45 21.89
C VAL A 2 -38.17 -0.75 23.23
N ASP A 3 -36.95 -0.36 23.58
CA ASP A 3 -36.71 0.60 24.65
C ASP A 3 -36.39 1.97 24.05
N VAL A 4 -37.27 2.92 24.35
CA VAL A 4 -37.11 4.36 24.12
C VAL A 4 -36.46 4.94 25.37
N LEU A 5 -35.31 5.61 25.23
CA LEU A 5 -34.77 6.46 26.29
C LEU A 5 -34.70 7.91 25.84
N ALA A 6 -35.20 8.76 26.74
CA ALA A 6 -35.44 10.18 26.60
C ALA A 6 -34.16 11.03 26.66
N ASP A 7 -34.32 12.24 26.14
CA ASP A 7 -33.36 13.34 26.01
C ASP A 7 -32.68 13.76 27.32
N GLY A 8 -31.45 14.27 27.21
CA GLY A 8 -30.84 15.09 28.25
C GLY A 8 -29.58 14.57 28.96
N GLN A 9 -28.51 14.26 28.22
CA GLN A 9 -27.10 14.50 28.64
C GLN A 9 -26.17 14.20 27.46
N LYS A 10 -25.44 15.21 26.97
CA LYS A 10 -24.48 15.09 25.86
C LYS A 10 -23.38 14.06 26.19
N PRO A 11 -23.22 12.96 25.42
CA PRO A 11 -22.02 12.14 25.48
C PRO A 11 -21.06 12.56 24.34
N ALA A 12 -19.77 12.60 24.68
CA ALA A 12 -18.68 12.85 23.75
C ALA A 12 -18.80 11.96 22.49
N TYR A 13 -18.66 12.58 21.31
CA TYR A 13 -18.65 11.93 20.01
C TYR A 13 -17.48 10.93 19.88
N PHE A 14 -17.66 9.71 20.37
CA PHE A 14 -16.86 8.56 19.94
C PHE A 14 -17.46 8.04 18.64
N TYR A 15 -16.92 8.48 17.50
CA TYR A 15 -17.25 7.88 16.20
C TYR A 15 -16.70 6.44 16.12
N LYS A 16 -17.50 5.45 16.56
CA LYS A 16 -17.43 4.11 15.97
C LYS A 16 -18.07 4.18 14.58
N LYS A 17 -17.26 4.55 13.58
CA LYS A 17 -17.67 4.52 12.16
C LYS A 17 -17.74 3.06 11.68
N HIS A 18 -18.94 2.48 11.75
CA HIS A 18 -19.35 1.44 10.81
C HIS A 18 -19.90 2.15 9.57
N TYR A 19 -19.41 1.78 8.39
CA TYR A 19 -19.82 2.39 7.13
C TYR A 19 -20.78 1.43 6.41
N TYR A 20 -21.99 1.90 6.12
CA TYR A 20 -22.98 1.20 5.30
C TYR A 20 -23.02 1.82 3.91
N GLN A 21 -23.23 1.00 2.87
CA GLN A 21 -23.61 1.45 1.53
C GLN A 21 -25.04 0.96 1.25
N TYR A 22 -25.88 1.83 0.71
CA TYR A 22 -27.30 1.59 0.48
C TYR A 22 -27.54 1.05 -0.93
N HIS A 23 -28.37 0.01 -1.04
CA HIS A 23 -29.04 -0.35 -2.29
C HIS A 23 -30.51 -0.64 -2.00
N ASP A 24 -31.38 -0.05 -2.80
CA ASP A 24 -32.80 -0.36 -2.82
C ASP A 24 -33.04 -1.55 -3.76
N GLN A 25 -33.70 -2.59 -3.25
CA GLN A 25 -34.30 -3.63 -4.09
C GLN A 25 -35.79 -3.33 -4.31
N PRO A 26 -36.39 -3.81 -5.42
CA PRO A 26 -37.77 -3.48 -5.83
C PRO A 26 -38.87 -3.91 -4.83
N ASN A 27 -38.52 -4.70 -3.83
CA ASN A 27 -39.37 -5.30 -2.81
C ASN A 27 -39.13 -4.73 -1.41
N GLY A 28 -38.36 -3.65 -1.26
CA GLY A 28 -38.26 -2.88 -0.01
C GLY A 28 -37.47 -3.54 1.11
N ASN A 29 -36.80 -4.68 0.87
CA ASN A 29 -35.89 -5.29 1.83
C ASN A 29 -34.44 -4.85 1.56
N HIS A 30 -33.79 -4.30 2.58
CA HIS A 30 -32.37 -3.94 2.55
C HIS A 30 -31.50 -5.15 2.93
N ILE A 31 -30.62 -5.60 2.02
CA ILE A 31 -29.63 -6.65 2.31
C ILE A 31 -28.28 -5.99 2.60
N HIS A 32 -27.75 -6.23 3.79
CA HIS A 32 -26.44 -5.73 4.22
C HIS A 32 -25.31 -6.58 3.59
N HIS A 33 -24.58 -6.05 2.61
CA HIS A 33 -23.31 -6.65 2.18
C HIS A 33 -22.14 -5.99 2.91
N ILE A 34 -21.47 -6.78 3.76
CA ILE A 34 -20.27 -6.36 4.49
C ILE A 34 -19.08 -6.39 3.49
N VAL A 35 -18.61 -5.23 3.05
CA VAL A 35 -17.20 -5.08 2.64
C VAL A 35 -16.40 -5.20 3.93
N SER A 36 -15.54 -6.21 4.06
CA SER A 36 -14.93 -6.52 5.36
C SER A 36 -14.27 -5.30 6.01
N ASP A 37 -14.68 -5.01 7.25
CA ASP A 37 -14.13 -3.92 8.07
C ASP A 37 -12.73 -4.22 8.63
N LYS A 38 -12.18 -5.41 8.35
CA LYS A 38 -10.89 -5.87 8.92
C LYS A 38 -9.72 -5.48 8.01
N PRO A 39 -8.76 -4.67 8.49
CA PRO A 39 -7.56 -4.29 7.74
C PRO A 39 -6.75 -5.48 7.15
N ALA A 40 -6.75 -6.65 7.79
CA ALA A 40 -6.13 -7.87 7.25
C ALA A 40 -6.76 -8.39 5.95
N ASP A 41 -8.05 -8.13 5.70
CA ASP A 41 -8.70 -8.58 4.46
C ASP A 41 -8.21 -7.82 3.23
N TYR A 42 -7.38 -6.79 3.45
CA TYR A 42 -6.67 -6.09 2.40
C TYR A 42 -5.27 -6.67 2.15
N CYS A 43 -4.77 -7.63 2.91
CA CYS A 43 -3.46 -8.24 2.64
C CYS A 43 -3.53 -9.13 1.40
N GLY A 44 -2.56 -8.98 0.48
CA GLY A 44 -2.56 -9.74 -0.76
C GLY A 44 -2.26 -11.22 -0.57
N GLU A 45 -2.49 -12.02 -1.60
CA GLU A 45 -2.47 -13.49 -1.52
C GLU A 45 -1.07 -14.12 -1.35
N LYS A 46 0.00 -13.32 -1.48
CA LYS A 46 1.36 -13.80 -1.25
C LYS A 46 1.67 -14.07 0.21
N GLU A 47 2.53 -15.07 0.41
CA GLU A 47 3.09 -15.36 1.73
C GLU A 47 3.98 -14.22 2.18
N ALA A 48 3.84 -13.81 3.45
CA ALA A 48 4.65 -12.77 4.07
C ALA A 48 5.19 -13.21 5.42
N ASP A 49 6.45 -12.87 5.66
CA ASP A 49 7.15 -13.11 6.91
C ASP A 49 7.50 -11.76 7.51
N ILE A 50 6.98 -11.50 8.71
CA ILE A 50 7.10 -10.21 9.38
C ILE A 50 7.94 -10.37 10.65
N TYR A 51 8.96 -9.53 10.83
CA TYR A 51 9.65 -9.39 12.11
C TYR A 51 9.20 -8.11 12.81
N PHE A 52 8.67 -8.26 14.03
CA PHE A 52 8.53 -7.15 14.97
C PHE A 52 9.85 -6.98 15.73
N VAL A 53 10.43 -5.78 15.67
CA VAL A 53 11.75 -5.46 16.23
C VAL A 53 11.56 -4.39 17.30
N LEU A 54 11.58 -4.83 18.55
CA LEU A 54 11.06 -4.08 19.70
C LEU A 54 12.20 -3.53 20.55
N ASP A 55 12.15 -2.23 20.83
CA ASP A 55 13.12 -1.57 21.69
C ASP A 55 12.76 -1.83 23.15
N ALA A 56 13.75 -2.26 23.92
CA ALA A 56 13.64 -2.45 25.37
C ALA A 56 14.81 -1.76 26.07
N SER A 57 15.27 -0.64 25.53
CA SER A 57 16.31 0.20 26.14
C SER A 57 15.81 0.91 27.40
N SER A 58 16.75 1.44 28.18
CA SER A 58 16.47 2.10 29.46
C SER A 58 15.67 3.40 29.34
N SER A 59 15.45 3.94 28.13
CA SER A 59 14.59 5.11 27.92
C SER A 59 13.11 4.79 28.05
N ILE A 60 12.73 3.53 27.83
CA ILE A 60 11.35 3.03 27.85
C ILE A 60 11.01 2.57 29.25
N TRP A 61 9.92 3.05 29.84
CA TRP A 61 9.47 2.55 31.14
C TRP A 61 8.85 1.15 31.00
N LYS A 62 8.90 0.34 32.06
CA LYS A 62 8.34 -1.02 32.03
C LYS A 62 6.87 -1.06 31.57
N HIS A 63 6.03 -0.12 32.00
CA HIS A 63 4.62 -0.05 31.58
C HIS A 63 4.47 0.30 30.08
N ASP A 64 5.41 1.07 29.53
CA ASP A 64 5.42 1.49 28.13
C ASP A 64 5.84 0.31 27.25
N PHE A 65 6.84 -0.45 27.71
CA PHE A 65 7.20 -1.71 27.08
C PHE A 65 6.04 -2.71 27.11
N GLU A 66 5.29 -2.82 28.21
CA GLU A 66 4.07 -3.65 28.26
C GLU A 66 3.00 -3.17 27.25
N THR A 67 2.92 -1.86 27.00
CA THR A 67 2.02 -1.28 25.99
C THR A 67 2.49 -1.61 24.57
N GLU A 68 3.80 -1.58 24.31
CA GLU A 68 4.41 -2.02 23.05
C GLU A 68 4.14 -3.52 22.79
N LEU A 69 4.30 -4.39 23.78
CA LEU A 69 3.98 -5.82 23.68
C LEU A 69 2.49 -6.06 23.38
N LYS A 70 1.61 -5.27 24.00
CA LYS A 70 0.17 -5.32 23.70
C LYS A 70 -0.13 -4.88 22.28
N PHE A 71 0.52 -3.81 21.80
CA PHE A 71 0.38 -3.35 20.41
C PHE A 71 0.76 -4.45 19.40
N VAL A 72 1.87 -5.16 19.63
CA VAL A 72 2.28 -6.28 18.77
C VAL A 72 1.27 -7.43 18.85
N SER A 73 0.74 -7.73 20.04
CA SER A 73 -0.29 -8.76 20.21
C SER A 73 -1.57 -8.44 19.44
N ASP A 74 -1.98 -7.17 19.44
CA ASP A 74 -3.11 -6.69 18.63
C ASP A 74 -2.81 -6.79 17.12
N MET A 75 -1.60 -6.43 16.68
CA MET A 75 -1.17 -6.52 15.28
C MET A 75 -1.21 -7.96 14.76
N ILE A 76 -0.89 -8.95 15.61
CA ILE A 76 -1.00 -10.37 15.25
C ILE A 76 -2.44 -10.73 14.84
N ASP A 77 -3.43 -10.23 15.59
CA ASP A 77 -4.84 -10.46 15.28
C ASP A 77 -5.27 -9.67 14.05
N ASP A 78 -4.87 -8.39 13.96
CA ASP A 78 -5.26 -7.49 12.87
C ASP A 78 -4.61 -7.83 11.52
N LEU A 79 -3.47 -8.53 11.50
CA LEU A 79 -2.82 -9.08 10.31
C LEU A 79 -3.19 -10.55 10.03
N LYS A 80 -4.04 -11.18 10.86
CA LYS A 80 -4.37 -12.62 10.78
C LYS A 80 -3.11 -13.51 10.73
N ILE A 81 -2.11 -13.19 11.55
CA ILE A 81 -0.88 -13.97 11.64
C ILE A 81 -1.18 -15.36 12.19
N ASP A 82 -0.63 -16.37 11.51
CA ASP A 82 -0.64 -17.76 11.94
C ASP A 82 0.69 -18.43 11.54
N ASN A 83 1.52 -18.76 12.54
CA ASN A 83 2.82 -19.41 12.33
C ASN A 83 2.71 -20.91 12.05
N VAL A 84 1.51 -21.51 12.16
CA VAL A 84 1.30 -22.93 11.88
C VAL A 84 1.06 -23.14 10.39
N ASN A 85 0.01 -22.51 9.84
CA ASN A 85 -0.41 -22.69 8.45
C ASN A 85 -0.79 -21.36 7.75
N GLY A 86 -0.46 -20.21 8.34
CA GLY A 86 -0.89 -18.91 7.85
C GLY A 86 -0.08 -18.40 6.64
N ARG A 87 -0.76 -17.62 5.79
CA ARG A 87 -0.08 -16.81 4.76
C ARG A 87 0.89 -15.81 5.37
N ILE A 88 0.56 -15.25 6.52
CA ILE A 88 1.40 -14.29 7.22
C ILE A 88 1.94 -14.93 8.50
N ARG A 89 3.27 -14.96 8.65
CA ARG A 89 3.97 -15.44 9.85
C ARG A 89 4.69 -14.29 10.52
N ALA A 90 4.86 -14.39 11.84
CA ALA A 90 5.59 -13.40 12.62
C ALA A 90 6.76 -14.00 13.40
N GLY A 91 7.88 -13.30 13.34
CA GLY A 91 8.98 -13.38 14.29
C GLY A 91 8.98 -12.15 15.20
N VAL A 92 9.59 -12.29 16.37
CA VAL A 92 9.69 -11.21 17.35
C VAL A 92 11.10 -11.17 17.90
N VAL A 93 11.72 -10.00 17.79
CA VAL A 93 13.04 -9.68 18.29
C VAL A 93 12.91 -8.51 19.25
N VAL A 94 13.65 -8.56 20.35
CA VAL A 94 13.76 -7.48 21.33
C VAL A 94 15.20 -7.05 21.44
N PHE A 95 15.48 -5.75 21.46
CA PHE A 95 16.84 -5.24 21.52
C PHE A 95 17.03 -4.15 22.59
N SER A 96 18.24 -4.12 23.14
CA SER A 96 18.76 -3.01 23.94
C SER A 96 20.28 -2.95 23.74
N ASN A 97 21.08 -3.38 24.73
CA ASN A 97 22.53 -3.61 24.59
C ASN A 97 22.85 -4.76 23.62
N ARG A 98 21.92 -5.71 23.50
CA ARG A 98 22.03 -6.92 22.68
C ARG A 98 20.67 -7.24 22.08
N THR A 99 20.70 -7.99 20.99
CA THR A 99 19.50 -8.49 20.32
C THR A 99 19.12 -9.88 20.84
N ARG A 100 17.85 -10.09 21.19
CA ARG A 100 17.28 -11.39 21.59
C ARG A 100 16.17 -11.81 20.62
N ASN A 101 16.31 -13.01 20.07
CA ASN A 101 15.26 -13.63 19.24
C ASN A 101 14.26 -14.35 20.15
N ILE A 102 13.08 -13.76 20.32
CA ILE A 102 12.02 -14.34 21.15
C ILE A 102 11.24 -15.38 20.35
N VAL A 103 10.93 -15.05 19.09
CA VAL A 103 10.16 -15.90 18.19
C VAL A 103 10.84 -15.92 16.83
N ALA A 104 11.32 -17.09 16.42
CA ALA A 104 11.78 -17.30 15.05
C ALA A 104 10.58 -17.65 14.14
N LEU A 105 10.61 -17.18 12.89
CA LEU A 105 9.53 -17.39 11.90
C LEU A 105 9.19 -18.87 11.65
N ASN A 106 10.19 -19.76 11.72
CA ASN A 106 10.02 -21.19 11.51
C ASN A 106 9.52 -21.94 12.76
N THR A 107 9.24 -21.23 13.86
CA THR A 107 8.62 -21.83 15.04
C THR A 107 7.11 -21.90 14.86
N LYS A 108 6.58 -23.12 14.72
CA LYS A 108 5.13 -23.34 14.66
C LYS A 108 4.50 -23.06 16.01
N ARG A 109 3.76 -21.95 16.10
CA ARG A 109 3.00 -21.53 17.29
C ARG A 109 1.61 -21.10 16.85
N THR A 110 0.60 -21.54 17.58
CA THR A 110 -0.75 -20.98 17.43
C THR A 110 -0.74 -19.51 17.82
N ASN A 111 -1.70 -18.74 17.29
CA ASN A 111 -1.87 -17.33 17.63
C ASN A 111 -1.94 -17.10 19.17
N ALA A 112 -2.63 -17.98 19.91
CA ALA A 112 -2.71 -17.92 21.36
C ALA A 112 -1.35 -18.13 22.05
N GLU A 113 -0.54 -19.08 21.58
CA GLU A 113 0.81 -19.32 22.12
C GLU A 113 1.76 -18.18 21.81
N LEU A 114 1.67 -17.63 20.59
CA LEU A 114 2.46 -16.48 20.16
C LEU A 114 2.18 -15.27 21.06
N LYS A 115 0.91 -14.91 21.25
CA LYS A 115 0.50 -13.79 22.13
C LYS A 115 0.88 -14.04 23.59
N ARG A 116 0.74 -15.28 24.09
CA ARG A 116 1.17 -15.64 25.45
C ARG A 116 2.66 -15.41 25.63
N GLN A 117 3.48 -15.80 24.65
CA GLN A 117 4.92 -15.62 24.72
C GLN A 117 5.31 -14.15 24.63
N ILE A 118 4.67 -13.37 23.75
CA ILE A 118 4.91 -11.92 23.63
C ILE A 118 4.59 -11.21 24.94
N LYS A 119 3.45 -11.53 25.56
CA LYS A 119 3.09 -10.99 26.88
C LYS A 119 4.11 -11.36 27.98
N GLY A 120 4.80 -12.49 27.85
CA GLY A 120 5.81 -12.97 28.79
C GLY A 120 7.24 -12.53 28.48
N ILE A 121 7.45 -11.58 27.57
CA ILE A 121 8.79 -11.05 27.28
C ILE A 121 9.25 -10.20 28.45
N ASP A 122 10.40 -10.57 29.03
CA ASP A 122 11.04 -9.77 30.08
C ASP A 122 11.57 -8.45 29.50
N TYR A 123 11.22 -7.35 30.17
CA TYR A 123 11.77 -6.01 29.91
C TYR A 123 13.29 -6.04 30.09
N ALA A 124 14.02 -5.70 29.02
CA ALA A 124 15.46 -5.51 29.09
C ALA A 124 15.76 -4.07 29.53
N THR A 125 17.03 -3.79 29.80
CA THR A 125 17.53 -2.42 29.98
C THR A 125 18.85 -2.29 29.23
N GLY A 126 19.27 -1.06 28.98
CA GLY A 126 20.52 -0.78 28.27
C GLY A 126 20.43 0.39 27.31
N VAL A 127 21.42 0.46 26.42
CA VAL A 127 21.43 1.40 25.30
C VAL A 127 20.54 0.92 24.15
N THR A 128 20.39 1.73 23.10
CA THR A 128 19.53 1.46 21.95
C THR A 128 20.38 0.98 20.76
N HIS A 129 20.71 -0.32 20.66
CA HIS A 129 21.47 -0.87 19.53
C HIS A 129 20.60 -1.23 18.32
N THR A 130 19.97 -0.24 17.71
CA THR A 130 19.07 -0.43 16.54
C THR A 130 19.79 -1.07 15.36
N SER A 131 21.06 -0.72 15.13
CA SER A 131 21.89 -1.29 14.06
C SER A 131 22.09 -2.80 14.21
N GLU A 132 22.32 -3.27 15.43
CA GLU A 132 22.48 -4.70 15.74
C GLU A 132 21.17 -5.46 15.51
N ALA A 133 20.03 -4.87 15.90
CA ALA A 133 18.72 -5.48 15.74
C ALA A 133 18.35 -5.66 14.26
N ILE A 134 18.57 -4.62 13.44
CA ILE A 134 18.35 -4.68 11.99
C ILE A 134 19.30 -5.70 11.34
N ARG A 135 20.58 -5.70 11.72
CA ARG A 135 21.55 -6.70 11.27
C ARG A 135 21.10 -8.11 11.62
N PHE A 136 20.60 -8.32 12.83
CA PHE A 136 20.15 -9.63 13.30
C PHE A 136 18.97 -10.14 12.46
N VAL A 137 17.95 -9.30 12.27
CA VAL A 137 16.77 -9.66 11.48
C VAL A 137 17.17 -9.95 10.03
N ARG A 138 18.02 -9.14 9.43
CA ARG A 138 18.56 -9.35 8.08
C ARG A 138 19.31 -10.69 7.95
N GLN A 139 20.31 -10.92 8.80
CA GLN A 139 21.25 -12.03 8.64
C GLN A 139 20.77 -13.36 9.25
N TYR A 140 19.90 -13.32 10.26
CA TYR A 140 19.46 -14.51 11.00
C TYR A 140 17.94 -14.69 11.00
N GLY A 141 17.18 -13.60 11.02
CA GLY A 141 15.72 -13.66 10.95
C GLY A 141 15.22 -14.07 9.57
N PHE A 142 15.73 -13.45 8.52
CA PHE A 142 15.31 -13.67 7.13
C PHE A 142 16.26 -14.56 6.31
N ARG A 143 17.14 -15.31 6.98
CA ARG A 143 18.00 -16.28 6.31
C ARG A 143 17.22 -17.46 5.76
N GLU A 144 17.82 -18.11 4.78
CA GLU A 144 17.32 -19.35 4.21
C GLU A 144 17.11 -20.42 5.31
N GLY A 145 16.00 -21.16 5.22
CA GLY A 145 15.59 -22.15 6.23
C GLY A 145 14.85 -21.57 7.45
N VAL A 146 14.85 -20.24 7.63
CA VAL A 146 13.99 -19.56 8.64
C VAL A 146 12.81 -18.87 7.96
N THR A 147 13.10 -18.03 6.96
CA THR A 147 12.05 -17.44 6.11
C THR A 147 11.59 -18.43 5.04
N ARG A 148 10.33 -18.31 4.61
CA ARG A 148 9.77 -19.12 3.52
C ARG A 148 10.40 -18.70 2.18
N PRO A 149 10.73 -19.65 1.30
CA PRO A 149 11.14 -19.33 -0.06
C PRO A 149 10.09 -18.45 -0.75
N GLY A 150 10.52 -17.32 -1.31
CA GLY A 150 9.64 -16.40 -2.04
C GLY A 150 8.66 -15.59 -1.19
N ALA A 151 8.67 -15.72 0.15
CA ALA A 151 7.84 -14.91 1.02
C ALA A 151 8.34 -13.45 1.06
N ILE A 152 7.39 -12.52 1.17
CA ILE A 152 7.66 -11.09 1.33
C ILE A 152 8.24 -10.84 2.72
N LYS A 153 9.36 -10.12 2.79
CA LYS A 153 10.08 -9.87 4.04
C LYS A 153 9.77 -8.47 4.56
N ILE A 154 9.17 -8.38 5.74
CA ILE A 154 8.81 -7.10 6.36
C ILE A 154 9.42 -7.00 7.75
N ALA A 155 10.16 -5.94 8.04
CA ALA A 155 10.60 -5.61 9.38
C ALA A 155 9.82 -4.39 9.90
N ILE A 156 9.24 -4.48 11.09
CA ILE A 156 8.58 -3.36 11.76
C ILE A 156 9.43 -3.01 12.99
N VAL A 157 10.20 -1.93 12.87
CA VAL A 157 11.12 -1.43 13.91
C VAL A 157 10.42 -0.39 14.76
N MET A 158 10.37 -0.61 16.06
CA MET A 158 9.77 0.28 17.06
C MET A 158 10.88 0.81 17.97
N THR A 159 10.93 2.12 18.22
CA THR A 159 11.92 2.72 19.13
C THR A 159 11.46 4.08 19.67
N ASP A 160 11.84 4.40 20.91
CA ASP A 160 11.61 5.70 21.54
C ASP A 160 12.89 6.58 21.60
N GLY A 161 14.01 6.04 21.12
CA GLY A 161 15.34 6.58 21.33
C GLY A 161 16.12 6.85 20.04
N ILE A 162 17.34 7.35 20.25
CA ILE A 162 18.35 7.53 19.20
C ILE A 162 19.28 6.32 19.27
N SER A 163 19.59 5.70 18.13
CA SER A 163 20.51 4.57 18.14
C SER A 163 21.86 4.97 18.70
N ARG A 164 22.51 4.04 19.39
CA ARG A 164 23.90 4.21 19.83
C ARG A 164 24.86 4.41 18.65
N TYR A 165 24.54 3.83 17.49
CA TYR A 165 25.36 3.87 16.28
C TYR A 165 24.52 4.25 15.05
N PRO A 166 24.12 5.52 14.88
CA PRO A 166 23.19 5.93 13.81
C PRO A 166 23.72 5.71 12.38
N GLN A 167 25.04 5.78 12.17
CA GLN A 167 25.63 5.50 10.85
C GLN A 167 25.53 4.00 10.51
N ASP A 168 25.86 3.13 11.46
CA ASP A 168 25.68 1.69 11.32
C ASP A 168 24.20 1.35 11.16
N THR A 169 23.29 2.05 11.87
CA THR A 169 21.84 1.88 11.70
C THR A 169 21.44 2.15 10.25
N LYS A 170 21.92 3.27 9.68
CA LYS A 170 21.68 3.61 8.28
C LYS A 170 22.22 2.52 7.35
N GLU A 171 23.47 2.12 7.53
CA GLU A 171 24.12 1.10 6.69
C GLU A 171 23.37 -0.24 6.72
N GLN A 172 23.03 -0.74 7.92
CA GLN A 172 22.29 -1.99 8.05
C GLN A 172 20.89 -1.90 7.44
N SER A 173 20.25 -0.73 7.51
CA SER A 173 18.95 -0.49 6.86
C SER A 173 19.06 -0.47 5.34
N GLU A 174 20.12 0.13 4.78
CA GLU A 174 20.41 0.11 3.35
C GLU A 174 20.66 -1.30 2.84
N LEU A 175 21.47 -2.08 3.55
CA LEU A 175 21.73 -3.48 3.22
C LEU A 175 20.47 -4.33 3.28
N ALA A 176 19.63 -4.16 4.31
CA ALA A 176 18.36 -4.87 4.41
C ALA A 176 17.43 -4.55 3.23
N ARG A 177 17.36 -3.29 2.79
CA ARG A 177 16.59 -2.91 1.59
C ARG A 177 17.15 -3.52 0.30
N GLN A 178 18.48 -3.58 0.15
CA GLN A 178 19.12 -4.25 -0.99
C GLN A 178 18.82 -5.76 -1.02
N GLU A 179 18.58 -6.36 0.14
CA GLU A 179 18.15 -7.76 0.29
C GLU A 179 16.63 -7.96 0.19
N ASN A 180 15.90 -6.97 -0.35
CA ASN A 180 14.45 -6.95 -0.53
C ASN A 180 13.65 -7.12 0.79
N ILE A 181 14.17 -6.56 1.89
CA ILE A 181 13.43 -6.44 3.14
C ILE A 181 12.80 -5.05 3.20
N THR A 182 11.49 -4.98 3.37
CA THR A 182 10.77 -3.72 3.57
C THR A 182 10.72 -3.37 5.05
N ILE A 183 11.24 -2.20 5.41
CA ILE A 183 11.35 -1.74 6.79
C ILE A 183 10.34 -0.63 7.05
N PHE A 184 9.47 -0.87 8.03
CA PHE A 184 8.66 0.14 8.68
C PHE A 184 9.39 0.64 9.93
N ALA A 185 9.46 1.96 10.11
CA ALA A 185 9.98 2.56 11.33
C ALA A 185 8.83 3.25 12.09
N ILE A 186 8.71 2.96 13.37
CA ILE A 186 7.75 3.58 14.28
C ILE A 186 8.54 4.29 15.36
N GLY A 187 8.56 5.62 15.29
CA GLY A 187 9.12 6.47 16.34
C GLY A 187 8.08 6.78 17.40
N ILE A 188 8.43 6.61 18.67
CA ILE A 188 7.55 6.86 19.81
C ILE A 188 8.12 8.00 20.64
N GLY A 189 7.32 9.01 20.93
CA GLY A 189 7.77 10.16 21.73
C GLY A 189 8.63 11.15 20.97
N ASN A 190 9.13 12.13 21.71
CA ASN A 190 9.84 13.29 21.16
C ASN A 190 11.37 13.16 21.18
N LYS A 191 11.90 12.07 21.74
CA LYS A 191 13.35 11.84 21.88
C LYS A 191 13.97 11.17 20.66
N VAL A 192 13.16 10.60 19.77
CA VAL A 192 13.63 9.99 18.52
C VAL A 192 14.21 11.01 17.54
N ASP A 193 15.27 10.64 16.83
CA ASP A 193 15.78 11.43 15.71
C ASP A 193 14.97 11.10 14.44
N LYS A 194 14.16 12.05 13.98
CA LYS A 194 13.35 11.90 12.75
C LYS A 194 14.21 11.69 11.50
N SER A 195 15.44 12.19 11.47
CA SER A 195 16.39 11.95 10.37
C SER A 195 16.87 10.50 10.38
N GLU A 196 17.14 9.95 11.58
CA GLU A 196 17.50 8.55 11.74
C GLU A 196 16.34 7.64 11.32
N LEU A 197 15.13 7.90 11.81
CA LEU A 197 13.95 7.08 11.47
C LEU A 197 13.66 7.06 9.96
N LYS A 198 13.86 8.21 9.26
CA LYS A 198 13.75 8.28 7.79
C LYS A 198 14.80 7.46 7.05
N ARG A 199 15.96 7.22 7.67
CA ARG A 199 17.03 6.38 7.10
C ARG A 199 16.78 4.90 7.35
N ILE A 200 16.08 4.58 8.44
CA ILE A 200 15.62 3.22 8.76
C ILE A 200 14.50 2.79 7.81
N ALA A 201 13.45 3.59 7.71
CA ALA A 201 12.27 3.26 6.92
C ALA A 201 12.57 3.11 5.42
N ASN A 202 11.75 2.33 4.72
CA ASN A 202 11.75 2.30 3.26
C ASN A 202 11.18 3.59 2.67
N ASP A 203 11.68 3.98 1.49
CA ASP A 203 11.04 5.02 0.71
C ASP A 203 9.76 4.52 0.01
N PRO A 204 8.75 5.38 -0.17
CA PRO A 204 8.68 6.75 0.34
C PRO A 204 8.32 6.76 1.84
N ASN A 205 8.98 7.64 2.60
CA ASN A 205 8.84 7.74 4.05
C ASN A 205 7.39 7.88 4.53
N ASN A 206 6.53 8.60 3.80
CA ASN A 206 5.12 8.79 4.19
C ASN A 206 4.29 7.49 4.24
N LYS A 207 4.81 6.36 3.75
CA LYS A 207 4.16 5.04 3.83
C LYS A 207 4.79 4.12 4.87
N HIS A 208 6.08 4.26 5.14
CA HIS A 208 6.83 3.33 5.98
C HIS A 208 7.32 3.94 7.29
N LEU A 209 7.25 5.26 7.45
CA LEU A 209 7.59 5.98 8.67
C LEU A 209 6.32 6.42 9.39
N PHE A 210 6.19 5.95 10.63
CA PHE A 210 5.14 6.31 11.56
C PHE A 210 5.75 7.02 12.76
N HIS A 211 5.02 7.98 13.32
CA HIS A 211 5.42 8.69 14.52
C HIS A 211 4.20 8.90 15.40
N VAL A 212 4.36 8.65 16.70
CA VAL A 212 3.33 8.87 17.73
C VAL A 212 3.94 9.61 18.91
N ASP A 213 3.13 10.40 19.62
CA ASP A 213 3.62 11.26 20.71
C ASP A 213 3.98 10.46 21.99
N ASP A 214 3.40 9.27 22.16
CA ASP A 214 3.66 8.35 23.27
C ASP A 214 3.22 6.92 22.92
N PHE A 215 3.43 5.98 23.86
CA PHE A 215 3.06 4.58 23.69
C PHE A 215 1.54 4.36 23.59
N ALA A 216 0.72 5.22 24.20
CA ALA A 216 -0.74 5.15 24.06
C ALA A 216 -1.19 5.48 22.62
N GLY A 217 -0.46 6.39 21.96
CA GLY A 217 -0.67 6.78 20.56
C GLY A 217 -0.49 5.64 19.55
N LEU A 218 0.21 4.55 19.90
CA LEU A 218 0.36 3.36 19.03
C LEU A 218 -0.99 2.81 18.54
N HIS A 219 -2.02 2.87 19.38
CA HIS A 219 -3.36 2.41 19.00
C HIS A 219 -3.95 3.21 17.82
N ALA A 220 -3.63 4.50 17.71
CA ALA A 220 -4.15 5.38 16.65
C ALA A 220 -3.59 5.03 15.27
N ILE A 221 -2.34 4.56 15.20
CA ILE A 221 -1.68 4.21 13.93
C ILE A 221 -1.91 2.76 13.50
N LYS A 222 -2.42 1.90 14.39
CA LYS A 222 -2.54 0.46 14.18
C LYS A 222 -3.18 0.08 12.85
N LYS A 223 -4.36 0.64 12.54
CA LYS A 223 -5.07 0.36 11.29
C LYS A 223 -4.27 0.77 10.06
N LEU A 224 -3.66 1.96 10.11
CA LEU A 224 -2.86 2.47 9.00
C LEU A 224 -1.58 1.65 8.79
N LEU A 225 -0.95 1.20 9.87
CA LEU A 225 0.21 0.32 9.80
C LEU A 225 -0.15 -1.04 9.18
N VAL A 226 -1.29 -1.63 9.56
CA VAL A 226 -1.75 -2.88 8.93
C VAL A 226 -1.98 -2.68 7.44
N LEU A 227 -2.68 -1.61 7.05
CA LEU A 227 -2.93 -1.32 5.64
C LEU A 227 -1.63 -1.10 4.85
N SER A 228 -0.67 -0.39 5.45
CA SER A 228 0.64 -0.12 4.84
C SER A 228 1.51 -1.38 4.77
N ALA A 229 1.51 -2.23 5.81
CA ALA A 229 2.21 -3.52 5.79
C ALA A 229 1.60 -4.48 4.78
N CYS A 230 0.26 -4.57 4.73
CA CYS A 230 -0.45 -5.29 3.69
C CYS A 230 -0.11 -4.76 2.29
N ALA A 231 0.08 -3.45 2.13
CA ALA A 231 0.47 -2.82 0.85
C ALA A 231 1.79 -3.31 0.26
N VAL A 232 2.67 -3.87 1.10
CA VAL A 232 3.92 -4.48 0.67
C VAL A 232 3.71 -5.91 0.18
N ILE A 233 2.64 -6.57 0.61
CA ILE A 233 2.30 -7.94 0.22
C ILE A 233 1.57 -7.86 -1.13
N PRO A 234 2.24 -8.22 -2.24
CA PRO A 234 1.67 -8.05 -3.55
C PRO A 234 0.54 -9.06 -3.74
N ASP A 235 -0.45 -8.64 -4.50
CA ASP A 235 -1.56 -9.46 -4.95
C ASP A 235 -1.19 -10.42 -6.10
N VAL A 236 0.09 -10.46 -6.46
CA VAL A 236 0.52 -10.86 -7.80
C VAL A 236 1.24 -12.20 -7.81
N PRO A 237 0.85 -13.13 -8.71
CA PRO A 237 1.59 -14.37 -8.95
C PRO A 237 3.06 -14.10 -9.33
N GLN A 238 4.00 -14.90 -8.83
CA GLN A 238 5.44 -14.67 -9.01
C GLN A 238 5.98 -14.98 -10.42
N ASN A 239 5.11 -15.33 -11.37
CA ASN A 239 5.48 -15.78 -12.72
C ASN A 239 5.17 -14.75 -13.80
N LEU A 240 4.87 -13.49 -13.45
CA LEU A 240 4.54 -12.50 -14.47
C LEU A 240 5.79 -11.98 -15.16
N GLN A 241 5.83 -12.31 -16.44
CA GLN A 241 6.81 -11.91 -17.44
C GLN A 241 7.00 -10.38 -17.40
N THR A 242 8.23 -9.94 -17.12
CA THR A 242 8.58 -8.52 -17.13
C THR A 242 8.23 -7.91 -18.48
N CYS A 243 7.43 -6.86 -18.42
CA CYS A 243 6.95 -6.17 -19.60
C CYS A 243 7.98 -5.13 -20.06
N SER A 244 8.78 -5.47 -21.07
CA SER A 244 9.67 -4.51 -21.73
C SER A 244 9.01 -3.98 -23.01
N GLY A 245 8.99 -2.67 -23.18
CA GLY A 245 8.54 -2.03 -24.41
C GLY A 245 9.60 -2.06 -25.50
N ASP A 246 9.19 -2.24 -26.76
CA ASP A 246 10.09 -2.18 -27.91
C ASP A 246 10.57 -0.73 -28.17
N LYS A 247 9.69 0.25 -27.86
CA LYS A 247 9.92 1.70 -27.99
C LYS A 247 9.83 2.40 -26.64
N GLU A 248 10.37 3.62 -26.59
CA GLU A 248 10.17 4.52 -25.47
C GLU A 248 8.66 4.73 -25.22
N THR A 249 8.21 4.51 -23.99
CA THR A 249 6.79 4.59 -23.61
C THR A 249 6.66 5.26 -22.25
N ASP A 250 5.78 6.24 -22.14
CA ASP A 250 5.43 6.91 -20.89
C ASP A 250 4.00 6.50 -20.50
N VAL A 251 3.85 5.90 -19.32
CA VAL A 251 2.57 5.42 -18.77
C VAL A 251 2.15 6.31 -17.59
N LEU A 252 0.94 6.86 -17.63
CA LEU A 252 0.37 7.65 -16.54
C LEU A 252 -0.89 6.98 -15.98
N PHE A 253 -0.85 6.61 -14.70
CA PHE A 253 -2.02 6.12 -13.98
C PHE A 253 -2.81 7.28 -13.38
N ALA A 254 -4.13 7.28 -13.52
CA ALA A 254 -4.99 8.28 -12.93
C ALA A 254 -6.27 7.71 -12.33
N TYR A 255 -6.70 8.29 -11.23
CA TYR A 255 -7.98 8.01 -10.59
C TYR A 255 -8.41 9.19 -9.72
N ASP A 256 -9.71 9.40 -9.62
CA ASP A 256 -10.30 10.47 -8.83
C ASP A 256 -10.38 10.07 -7.35
N ALA A 257 -9.30 10.29 -6.61
CA ALA A 257 -9.21 9.89 -5.21
C ALA A 257 -10.19 10.65 -4.30
N SER A 258 -10.68 11.84 -4.73
CA SER A 258 -11.61 12.62 -3.92
C SER A 258 -13.01 12.00 -3.94
N SER A 259 -13.46 11.54 -5.11
CA SER A 259 -14.71 10.79 -5.27
C SER A 259 -14.63 9.37 -4.67
N LEU A 260 -13.50 8.69 -4.87
CA LEU A 260 -13.27 7.32 -4.38
C LEU A 260 -13.13 7.24 -2.86
N GLY A 261 -12.61 8.30 -2.23
CA GLY A 261 -12.26 8.31 -0.82
C GLY A 261 -11.02 7.49 -0.48
N PHE A 262 -10.53 7.63 0.76
CA PHE A 262 -9.22 7.13 1.19
C PHE A 262 -9.01 5.62 0.99
N ARG A 263 -9.97 4.78 1.43
CA ARG A 263 -9.79 3.31 1.41
C ARG A 263 -9.73 2.74 -0.01
N LYS A 264 -10.68 3.12 -0.87
CA LYS A 264 -10.70 2.67 -2.29
C LYS A 264 -9.45 3.16 -3.02
N SER A 265 -9.05 4.41 -2.77
CA SER A 265 -7.83 5.01 -3.32
C SER A 265 -6.54 4.31 -2.88
N GLU A 266 -6.50 3.78 -1.66
CA GLU A 266 -5.37 3.00 -1.15
C GLU A 266 -5.28 1.63 -1.84
N VAL A 267 -6.41 0.93 -2.00
CA VAL A 267 -6.47 -0.34 -2.74
C VAL A 267 -6.03 -0.14 -4.19
N ILE A 268 -6.54 0.89 -4.86
CA ILE A 268 -6.13 1.25 -6.23
C ILE A 268 -4.64 1.59 -6.26
N GLY A 269 -4.15 2.37 -5.30
CA GLY A 269 -2.73 2.72 -5.20
C GLY A 269 -1.81 1.50 -5.08
N ARG A 270 -2.23 0.46 -4.36
CA ARG A 270 -1.51 -0.82 -4.25
C ARG A 270 -1.54 -1.63 -5.53
N PHE A 271 -2.70 -1.72 -6.16
CA PHE A 271 -2.85 -2.38 -7.44
C PHE A 271 -1.94 -1.75 -8.50
N VAL A 272 -1.94 -0.41 -8.59
CA VAL A 272 -1.03 0.35 -9.46
C VAL A 272 0.43 0.08 -9.11
N TYR A 273 0.81 0.16 -7.84
CA TYR A 273 2.19 -0.13 -7.41
C TYR A 273 2.65 -1.53 -7.86
N THR A 274 1.77 -2.52 -7.76
CA THR A 274 2.11 -3.90 -8.14
C THR A 274 2.20 -4.07 -9.65
N LEU A 275 1.37 -3.36 -10.42
CA LEU A 275 1.48 -3.32 -11.88
C LEU A 275 2.83 -2.74 -12.29
N VAL A 276 3.19 -1.60 -11.72
CA VAL A 276 4.47 -0.91 -11.99
C VAL A 276 5.67 -1.78 -11.65
N SER A 277 5.60 -2.52 -10.55
CA SER A 277 6.66 -3.44 -10.12
C SER A 277 6.85 -4.63 -11.07
N SER A 278 5.88 -4.88 -11.97
CA SER A 278 5.94 -5.94 -12.98
C SER A 278 6.38 -5.43 -14.37
N LEU A 279 6.61 -4.11 -14.51
CA LEU A 279 7.15 -3.50 -15.72
C LEU A 279 8.68 -3.46 -15.65
N ASP A 280 9.33 -3.63 -16.80
CA ASP A 280 10.79 -3.48 -16.88
C ASP A 280 11.18 -2.00 -17.01
N LEU A 281 11.45 -1.37 -15.87
CA LEU A 281 11.91 0.01 -15.77
C LEU A 281 13.44 0.14 -15.88
N SER A 282 14.18 -0.98 -15.81
CA SER A 282 15.65 -0.98 -15.72
C SER A 282 16.31 -0.45 -16.99
N THR A 283 15.65 -0.62 -18.13
CA THR A 283 16.13 -0.18 -19.45
C THR A 283 15.90 1.31 -19.71
N GLY A 284 15.09 1.99 -18.90
CA GLY A 284 14.65 3.37 -19.14
C GLY A 284 13.71 3.53 -20.35
N LYS A 285 13.33 2.44 -21.02
CA LYS A 285 12.38 2.47 -22.14
C LYS A 285 10.96 2.77 -21.67
N VAL A 286 10.56 2.22 -20.52
CA VAL A 286 9.25 2.48 -19.91
C VAL A 286 9.42 3.44 -18.74
N ASN A 287 8.71 4.56 -18.78
CA ASN A 287 8.54 5.43 -17.62
C ASN A 287 7.11 5.30 -17.08
N VAL A 288 6.96 5.44 -15.78
CA VAL A 288 5.64 5.45 -15.14
C VAL A 288 5.47 6.66 -14.24
N GLY A 289 4.28 7.23 -14.25
CA GLY A 289 3.82 8.24 -13.29
C GLY A 289 2.41 7.96 -12.80
N ARG A 290 2.00 8.71 -11.77
CA ARG A 290 0.65 8.65 -11.20
C ARG A 290 0.12 10.06 -10.96
N ILE A 291 -1.15 10.30 -11.31
CA ILE A 291 -1.90 11.54 -11.10
C ILE A 291 -3.15 11.22 -10.29
N THR A 292 -3.28 11.79 -9.10
CA THR A 292 -4.48 11.62 -8.27
C THR A 292 -5.06 12.97 -7.88
N ASP A 293 -6.38 13.06 -7.87
CA ASP A 293 -7.06 14.20 -7.24
C ASP A 293 -6.92 14.14 -5.70
N ASN A 294 -6.55 15.24 -5.06
CA ASN A 294 -6.64 15.45 -3.61
C ASN A 294 -6.14 14.32 -2.67
N CYS A 295 -4.85 13.96 -2.74
CA CYS A 295 -4.15 13.17 -1.72
C CYS A 295 -2.79 13.81 -1.35
N PRO A 296 -2.25 13.61 -0.12
CA PRO A 296 -1.15 14.41 0.41
C PRO A 296 0.05 14.46 -0.54
N ARG A 297 0.77 15.59 -0.50
CA ARG A 297 1.88 16.09 -1.36
C ARG A 297 2.96 15.10 -1.84
N TYR A 298 2.91 13.84 -1.40
CA TYR A 298 3.87 12.76 -1.66
C TYR A 298 3.27 11.57 -2.43
N SER A 299 2.02 11.68 -2.92
CA SER A 299 1.33 10.59 -3.64
C SER A 299 1.53 10.64 -5.16
N ASN A 300 1.87 11.80 -5.72
CA ASN A 300 2.26 11.90 -7.13
C ASN A 300 3.71 11.43 -7.24
N VAL A 301 3.94 10.28 -7.89
CA VAL A 301 5.29 9.74 -8.10
C VAL A 301 5.90 10.44 -9.31
N PRO A 302 6.93 11.29 -9.14
CA PRO A 302 7.56 11.97 -10.26
C PRO A 302 8.55 11.05 -10.98
N LEU A 303 8.68 11.35 -12.27
CA LEU A 303 9.61 10.79 -13.24
C LEU A 303 11.08 11.03 -12.83
N GLY A 304 11.98 10.23 -13.41
CA GLY A 304 13.43 10.35 -13.26
C GLY A 304 13.95 11.80 -13.29
N ARG A 305 14.84 12.08 -12.34
CA ARG A 305 15.74 13.22 -12.07
C ARG A 305 15.31 14.68 -12.32
N ASN A 306 14.28 15.03 -13.09
CA ASN A 306 13.84 16.42 -13.27
C ASN A 306 12.38 16.50 -13.73
N ILE A 307 11.42 16.81 -12.84
CA ILE A 307 10.13 17.49 -13.15
C ILE A 307 9.45 17.95 -11.85
N LYS A 308 8.73 19.08 -11.93
CA LYS A 308 8.00 19.77 -10.85
C LYS A 308 6.88 18.90 -10.25
N LEU A 309 6.81 18.85 -8.92
CA LEU A 309 5.65 18.32 -8.19
C LEU A 309 4.40 19.14 -8.54
N PHE A 310 3.37 18.51 -9.08
CA PHE A 310 2.02 19.07 -9.04
C PHE A 310 1.48 18.85 -7.62
N THR A 311 1.66 19.85 -6.77
CA THR A 311 1.02 19.93 -5.45
C THR A 311 -0.33 20.61 -5.58
N ASP A 312 -1.33 20.06 -4.89
CA ASP A 312 -2.63 20.68 -4.60
C ASP A 312 -3.51 20.97 -5.84
N LEU A 313 -3.73 19.97 -6.69
CA LEU A 313 -4.80 20.02 -7.70
C LEU A 313 -6.06 19.35 -7.12
N ARG A 314 -7.12 20.14 -7.01
CA ARG A 314 -8.49 19.66 -6.82
C ARG A 314 -9.17 19.62 -8.17
N PHE A 315 -9.60 18.44 -8.61
CA PHE A 315 -10.34 18.25 -9.84
C PHE A 315 -11.80 17.95 -9.49
N PRO A 316 -12.79 18.69 -10.02
CA PRO A 316 -14.21 18.44 -9.81
C PRO A 316 -14.73 17.22 -10.62
N GLY A 317 -13.86 16.25 -10.92
CA GLY A 317 -14.19 15.05 -11.70
C GLY A 317 -13.13 14.65 -12.74
N ILE A 318 -13.36 13.50 -13.38
CA ILE A 318 -12.38 12.85 -14.27
C ILE A 318 -12.08 13.62 -15.56
N GLY A 319 -12.96 14.52 -16.01
CA GLY A 319 -12.71 15.37 -17.18
C GLY A 319 -11.48 16.27 -17.01
N GLN A 320 -11.34 16.94 -15.87
CA GLN A 320 -10.17 17.77 -15.58
C GLN A 320 -8.91 16.95 -15.27
N LEU A 321 -9.10 15.76 -14.67
CA LEU A 321 -8.01 14.81 -14.43
C LEU A 321 -7.37 14.37 -15.75
N LEU A 322 -8.17 14.07 -16.78
CA LEU A 322 -7.68 13.69 -18.12
C LEU A 322 -7.00 14.86 -18.85
N GLN A 323 -7.52 16.08 -18.71
CA GLN A 323 -6.85 17.28 -19.24
C GLN A 323 -5.45 17.46 -18.62
N SER A 324 -5.35 17.26 -17.30
CA SER A 324 -4.08 17.34 -16.57
C SER A 324 -3.13 16.22 -16.98
N MET A 325 -3.64 15.01 -17.20
CA MET A 325 -2.85 13.89 -17.73
C MET A 325 -2.21 14.24 -19.08
N ASN A 326 -2.99 14.80 -20.02
CA ASN A 326 -2.48 15.18 -21.34
C ASN A 326 -1.34 16.21 -21.28
N GLN A 327 -1.34 17.09 -20.27
CA GLN A 327 -0.30 18.09 -20.04
C GLN A 327 0.91 17.55 -19.25
N SER A 328 0.76 16.38 -18.60
CA SER A 328 1.77 15.82 -17.70
C SER A 328 2.71 14.82 -18.37
N PHE A 329 2.44 14.42 -19.61
CA PHE A 329 3.34 13.53 -20.33
C PHE A 329 4.71 14.19 -20.55
N PRO A 330 5.82 13.43 -20.39
CA PRO A 330 7.17 13.94 -20.66
C PRO A 330 7.36 14.47 -22.08
N THR A 331 8.38 15.31 -22.25
CA THR A 331 8.82 15.84 -23.54
C THR A 331 9.73 14.89 -24.32
N ARG A 332 9.71 13.57 -24.02
CA ARG A 332 10.47 12.58 -24.80
C ARG A 332 9.95 12.57 -26.24
N LEU A 333 10.80 13.02 -27.16
CA LEU A 333 10.47 13.09 -28.57
C LEU A 333 10.26 11.66 -29.10
N ASN A 334 9.07 11.37 -29.62
CA ASN A 334 8.65 10.06 -30.17
C ASN A 334 8.33 8.94 -29.17
N ALA A 335 8.25 9.23 -27.85
CA ALA A 335 7.76 8.25 -26.89
C ALA A 335 6.24 8.03 -27.03
N LYS A 336 5.79 6.78 -26.96
CA LYS A 336 4.37 6.44 -26.92
C LYS A 336 3.78 6.90 -25.59
N ARG A 337 2.61 7.54 -25.62
CA ARG A 337 1.91 8.03 -24.42
C ARG A 337 0.72 7.13 -24.13
N VAL A 338 0.68 6.59 -22.91
CA VAL A 338 -0.40 5.70 -22.45
C VAL A 338 -0.97 6.24 -21.15
N GLY A 339 -2.26 6.54 -21.14
CA GLY A 339 -3.03 6.80 -19.94
C GLY A 339 -3.68 5.51 -19.44
N VAL A 340 -3.72 5.30 -18.12
CA VAL A 340 -4.51 4.26 -17.48
C VAL A 340 -5.44 4.94 -16.47
N LEU A 341 -6.73 4.99 -16.77
CA LEU A 341 -7.75 5.58 -15.90
C LEU A 341 -8.47 4.49 -15.11
N ILE A 342 -8.56 4.64 -13.80
CA ILE A 342 -9.29 3.73 -12.92
C ILE A 342 -10.53 4.46 -12.41
N VAL A 343 -11.70 3.87 -12.68
CA VAL A 343 -13.02 4.43 -12.37
C VAL A 343 -13.88 3.42 -11.62
N ASP A 344 -14.83 3.92 -10.86
CA ASP A 344 -15.87 3.11 -10.21
C ASP A 344 -17.22 3.85 -10.21
N GLU A 345 -18.22 3.30 -9.51
CA GLU A 345 -19.56 3.90 -9.40
C GLU A 345 -19.61 5.29 -8.74
N SER A 346 -18.55 5.70 -8.03
CA SER A 346 -18.45 7.03 -7.40
C SER A 346 -17.85 8.09 -8.32
N THR A 347 -17.33 7.69 -9.48
CA THR A 347 -16.64 8.59 -10.41
C THR A 347 -17.59 9.64 -10.97
N THR A 348 -17.16 10.89 -11.03
CA THR A 348 -17.97 12.03 -11.52
C THR A 348 -17.31 12.76 -12.69
N GLY A 349 -18.11 13.46 -13.49
CA GLY A 349 -17.62 14.25 -14.62
C GLY A 349 -17.39 13.44 -15.89
N GLU A 350 -18.14 12.35 -16.08
CA GLU A 350 -18.00 11.47 -17.24
C GLU A 350 -18.30 12.16 -18.57
N ARG A 351 -19.23 13.13 -18.60
CA ARG A 351 -19.55 13.89 -19.83
C ARG A 351 -18.35 14.69 -20.34
N ASP A 352 -17.73 15.47 -19.45
CA ASP A 352 -16.54 16.28 -19.79
C ASP A 352 -15.35 15.39 -20.19
N ALA A 353 -15.22 14.23 -19.56
CA ALA A 353 -14.21 13.24 -19.91
C ALA A 353 -14.43 12.65 -21.30
N ILE A 354 -15.67 12.25 -21.64
CA ILE A 354 -16.01 11.74 -22.98
C ILE A 354 -15.77 12.82 -24.05
N ASP A 355 -16.19 14.06 -23.79
CA ASP A 355 -15.97 15.18 -24.71
C ASP A 355 -14.48 15.50 -24.90
N PHE A 356 -13.67 15.30 -23.86
CA PHE A 356 -12.22 15.41 -23.96
C PHE A 356 -11.61 14.29 -24.82
N ILE A 357 -12.00 13.04 -24.61
CA ILE A 357 -11.50 11.89 -25.39
C ILE A 357 -11.90 12.00 -26.88
N LYS A 358 -13.12 12.45 -27.18
CA LYS A 358 -13.58 12.70 -28.56
C LYS A 358 -12.74 13.73 -29.33
N LYS A 359 -12.00 14.59 -28.62
CA LYS A 359 -11.05 15.55 -29.23
C LYS A 359 -9.72 14.90 -29.62
N ASN A 360 -9.60 13.57 -29.51
CA ASN A 360 -8.41 12.78 -29.84
C ASN A 360 -7.14 13.32 -29.14
N PRO A 361 -7.06 13.18 -27.81
CA PRO A 361 -5.87 13.61 -27.09
C PRO A 361 -4.64 12.81 -27.54
N SER A 362 -3.45 13.34 -27.23
CA SER A 362 -2.17 12.82 -27.75
C SER A 362 -1.69 11.52 -27.10
N PHE A 363 -2.59 10.71 -26.53
CA PHE A 363 -2.26 9.48 -25.80
C PHE A 363 -3.35 8.41 -25.99
N ASP A 364 -2.92 7.15 -25.89
CA ASP A 364 -3.80 5.97 -25.83
C ASP A 364 -4.38 5.84 -24.41
N LEU A 365 -5.70 5.73 -24.24
CA LEU A 365 -6.34 5.58 -22.93
C LEU A 365 -6.87 4.16 -22.69
N MET A 366 -6.27 3.47 -21.71
CA MET A 366 -6.81 2.26 -21.08
C MET A 366 -7.69 2.62 -19.89
N VAL A 367 -8.81 1.92 -19.71
CA VAL A 367 -9.74 2.12 -18.61
C VAL A 367 -9.93 0.83 -17.81
N ILE A 368 -9.85 0.94 -16.48
CA ILE A 368 -10.17 -0.12 -15.53
C ILE A 368 -11.42 0.33 -14.78
N ALA A 369 -12.54 -0.34 -15.04
CA ALA A 369 -13.83 -0.05 -14.43
C ALA A 369 -14.10 -1.04 -13.31
N ILE A 370 -14.21 -0.56 -12.07
CA ILE A 370 -14.50 -1.36 -10.88
C ILE A 370 -15.98 -1.18 -10.52
N GLY A 371 -16.70 -2.28 -10.30
CA GLY A 371 -18.10 -2.26 -9.90
C GLY A 371 -19.05 -2.73 -11.00
N ASP A 372 -20.33 -2.36 -10.83
CA ASP A 372 -21.40 -2.81 -11.71
C ASP A 372 -21.25 -2.21 -13.14
N PRO A 373 -21.30 -3.03 -14.21
CA PRO A 373 -21.27 -2.54 -15.59
C PRO A 373 -22.35 -1.52 -15.94
N TYR A 374 -23.51 -1.55 -15.27
CA TYR A 374 -24.58 -0.56 -15.45
C TYR A 374 -24.19 0.81 -14.93
N THR A 375 -23.53 0.89 -13.76
CA THR A 375 -23.08 2.16 -13.17
C THR A 375 -21.76 2.64 -13.77
N THR A 376 -20.96 1.72 -14.31
CA THR A 376 -19.67 2.01 -14.99
C THR A 376 -19.77 1.89 -16.52
N GLY A 377 -20.97 2.02 -17.08
CA GLY A 377 -21.22 1.88 -18.52
C GLY A 377 -20.39 2.86 -19.36
N PHE A 378 -20.25 4.09 -18.86
CA PHE A 378 -19.48 5.18 -19.47
C PHE A 378 -17.99 4.84 -19.71
N ALA A 379 -17.44 3.84 -19.02
CA ALA A 379 -16.04 3.44 -19.16
C ALA A 379 -15.70 2.99 -20.60
N ALA A 380 -16.67 2.42 -21.32
CA ALA A 380 -16.49 2.02 -22.71
C ALA A 380 -16.30 3.21 -23.64
N ASP A 381 -16.97 4.34 -23.38
CA ASP A 381 -16.87 5.57 -24.18
C ASP A 381 -15.56 6.34 -23.94
N LEU A 382 -14.81 5.98 -22.88
CA LEU A 382 -13.54 6.58 -22.53
C LEU A 382 -12.34 5.82 -23.11
N ALA A 383 -12.44 4.50 -23.24
CA ALA A 383 -11.32 3.69 -23.75
C ALA A 383 -11.04 4.04 -25.22
N SER A 384 -9.77 4.24 -25.59
CA SER A 384 -9.40 4.60 -26.97
C SER A 384 -9.67 3.50 -27.99
N ASP A 385 -9.73 2.24 -27.53
CA ASP A 385 -10.02 1.07 -28.35
C ASP A 385 -10.81 0.04 -27.50
N PRO A 386 -12.12 0.28 -27.28
CA PRO A 386 -12.94 -0.53 -26.38
C PRO A 386 -13.14 -1.96 -26.90
N ASP A 387 -13.05 -2.17 -28.21
CA ASP A 387 -13.24 -3.46 -28.88
C ASP A 387 -11.95 -4.31 -28.92
N PHE A 388 -10.75 -3.70 -28.91
CA PHE A 388 -9.46 -4.42 -28.97
C PHE A 388 -8.58 -4.28 -27.72
N ASN A 389 -9.18 -4.34 -26.53
CA ASN A 389 -8.53 -4.60 -25.23
C ASN A 389 -8.25 -3.42 -24.29
N TYR A 390 -8.72 -2.20 -24.55
CA TYR A 390 -8.36 -1.06 -23.70
C TYR A 390 -9.31 -0.87 -22.50
N LEU A 391 -10.35 -1.71 -22.37
CA LEU A 391 -11.22 -1.75 -21.20
C LEU A 391 -11.02 -3.05 -20.41
N VAL A 392 -10.93 -2.93 -19.08
CA VAL A 392 -11.01 -4.05 -18.14
C VAL A 392 -12.13 -3.79 -17.14
N ARG A 393 -13.02 -4.76 -16.97
CA ARG A 393 -14.09 -4.71 -15.98
C ARG A 393 -13.73 -5.59 -14.79
N VAL A 394 -13.79 -5.01 -13.60
CA VAL A 394 -13.47 -5.67 -12.34
C VAL A 394 -14.74 -5.62 -11.48
N PRO A 395 -15.39 -6.74 -11.16
CA PRO A 395 -16.69 -6.70 -10.48
C PRO A 395 -16.65 -6.00 -9.13
N LYS A 396 -15.58 -6.21 -8.34
CA LYS A 396 -15.39 -5.60 -7.02
C LYS A 396 -13.92 -5.28 -6.76
N TYR A 397 -13.66 -4.39 -5.82
CA TYR A 397 -12.29 -4.07 -5.37
C TYR A 397 -11.47 -5.29 -4.92
N SER A 398 -12.13 -6.30 -4.33
CA SER A 398 -11.49 -7.56 -3.95
C SER A 398 -10.92 -8.34 -5.14
N ASP A 399 -11.44 -8.12 -6.33
CA ASP A 399 -11.13 -8.90 -7.53
C ASP A 399 -10.02 -8.24 -8.36
N LEU A 400 -9.50 -7.09 -7.93
CA LEU A 400 -8.35 -6.42 -8.57
C LEU A 400 -7.13 -7.34 -8.58
N SER A 401 -6.91 -8.08 -7.51
CA SER A 401 -5.82 -9.06 -7.38
C SER A 401 -5.94 -10.18 -8.42
N THR A 402 -7.12 -10.79 -8.52
CA THR A 402 -7.38 -11.87 -9.47
C THR A 402 -7.39 -11.41 -10.92
N THR A 403 -7.70 -10.12 -11.15
CA THR A 403 -7.74 -9.50 -12.49
C THR A 403 -6.37 -8.95 -12.91
N PHE A 404 -5.36 -9.02 -12.03
CA PHE A 404 -4.04 -8.45 -12.27
C PHE A 404 -3.41 -8.91 -13.58
N SER A 405 -3.35 -10.23 -13.82
CA SER A 405 -2.70 -10.78 -15.02
C SER A 405 -3.38 -10.28 -16.30
N GLN A 406 -4.70 -10.14 -16.28
CA GLN A 406 -5.46 -9.60 -17.41
C GLN A 406 -5.12 -8.12 -17.65
N VAL A 407 -5.04 -7.32 -16.59
CA VAL A 407 -4.67 -5.90 -16.71
C VAL A 407 -3.25 -5.75 -17.20
N LEU A 408 -2.30 -6.53 -16.66
CA LEU A 408 -0.90 -6.47 -17.08
C LEU A 408 -0.73 -6.89 -18.54
N ASP A 409 -1.36 -7.98 -18.97
CA ASP A 409 -1.27 -8.46 -20.37
C ASP A 409 -1.80 -7.43 -21.37
N LYS A 410 -2.93 -6.80 -21.05
CA LYS A 410 -3.49 -5.72 -21.86
C LYS A 410 -2.59 -4.50 -21.88
N LEU A 411 -2.12 -4.04 -20.72
CA LEU A 411 -1.17 -2.93 -20.64
C LEU A 411 0.11 -3.23 -21.44
N CYS A 412 0.63 -4.45 -21.37
CA CYS A 412 1.76 -4.90 -22.15
C CYS A 412 1.51 -4.91 -23.65
N THR A 413 0.32 -5.34 -24.07
CA THR A 413 -0.09 -5.27 -25.47
C THR A 413 -0.10 -3.82 -25.94
N ILE A 414 -0.62 -2.89 -25.14
CA ILE A 414 -0.61 -1.45 -25.45
C ILE A 414 0.83 -0.95 -25.57
N ILE A 415 1.70 -1.30 -24.62
CA ILE A 415 3.11 -0.88 -24.61
C ILE A 415 3.87 -1.44 -25.85
N LYS A 416 3.57 -2.66 -26.29
CA LYS A 416 4.24 -3.31 -27.42
C LYS A 416 3.65 -2.94 -28.79
N ARG A 417 2.40 -2.49 -28.86
CA ARG A 417 1.71 -2.19 -30.14
C ARG A 417 2.39 -1.01 -30.85
N SER A 418 3.12 -1.31 -31.93
CA SER A 418 3.63 -0.33 -32.89
C SER A 418 2.45 0.26 -33.69
N PHE A 419 2.35 1.59 -33.79
CA PHE A 419 1.44 2.25 -34.72
C PHE A 419 1.68 1.70 -36.14
N VAL A 420 0.80 0.82 -36.61
CA VAL A 420 0.66 0.58 -38.04
C VAL A 420 -0.14 1.77 -38.55
N ILE A 421 0.52 2.65 -39.30
CA ILE A 421 -0.16 3.69 -40.06
C ILE A 421 -1.15 2.98 -40.97
N SER A 422 -2.44 3.02 -40.63
CA SER A 422 -3.49 2.67 -41.58
C SER A 422 -3.56 3.82 -42.58
N LEU A 423 -2.75 3.74 -43.63
CA LEU A 423 -2.98 4.47 -44.86
C LEU A 423 -4.30 3.93 -45.45
N LYS A 424 -5.42 4.52 -45.05
CA LYS A 424 -6.65 4.42 -45.82
C LYS A 424 -6.50 5.34 -47.04
N HIS A 425 -6.25 4.73 -48.19
CA HIS A 425 -6.60 5.31 -49.49
C HIS A 425 -8.10 5.19 -49.71
#